data_AF-A0A382LGJ8-F1
#
_entry.id   AF-A0A382LGJ8-F1
#
_cell.length_a   1.000
_cell.length_b   1.000
_cell.length_c   1.000
_cell.angle_alpha   90.00
_cell.angle_beta   90.00
_cell.angle_gamma   90.00
#
_symmetry.space_group_name_H-M   'P 1'
#
loop_
_entity.id
_entity.type
_entity.pdbx_description
1 polymer ?
#
loop_
_entity_poly.entity_id
_entity_poly.type
_entity_poly.pdbx_seq_one_letter_code
_entity_poly.pdbx_strand_id
1 'polypeptide(L)' 'MIEDPRLSLNKVRVPRRDNYEKRSVLSATIHPDIKRTLNDISDRTGMNVSQVADEVLYTGLVEMQELPELAE' A
#
# COMPACT_ATOMS: atom_id res chain seq x y z
N MET A 1 -0.22 26.39 -3.10
CA MET A 1 0.29 25.04 -3.42
C MET A 1 -0.27 24.12 -2.35
N ILE A 2 -1.25 23.29 -2.68
CA ILE A 2 -1.86 22.36 -1.72
C ILE A 2 -0.86 21.20 -1.60
N GLU A 3 -0.18 21.10 -0.46
CA GLU A 3 0.62 19.91 -0.15
C GLU A 3 -0.35 18.75 0.00
N ASP A 4 -0.29 17.77 -0.90
CA ASP A 4 -1.05 16.53 -0.71
C ASP A 4 -0.49 15.84 0.54
N PRO A 5 -1.29 15.64 1.61
CA PRO A 5 -0.85 14.96 2.81
C PRO A 5 -0.26 13.57 2.52
N ARG A 6 -0.68 12.92 1.43
CA ARG A 6 -0.16 11.64 0.94
C ARG A 6 1.31 11.70 0.52
N LEU A 7 1.77 12.85 0.03
CA LEU A 7 3.17 13.07 -0.38
C LEU A 7 4.06 13.50 0.78
N SER A 8 3.48 14.01 1.88
CA SER A 8 4.25 14.44 3.04
C SER A 8 4.57 13.26 3.97
N LEU A 9 5.86 12.93 4.12
CA LEU A 9 6.35 11.88 5.03
C LEU A 9 5.98 12.10 6.50
N ASN A 10 5.74 13.37 6.89
CA ASN A 10 5.47 13.76 8.27
C ASN A 10 3.98 13.90 8.62
N LYS A 11 3.05 13.83 7.65
CA LYS A 11 1.59 13.90 7.89
C LYS A 11 0.85 12.72 7.27
N VAL A 12 1.45 11.54 7.34
CA VAL A 12 0.83 10.31 6.82
C VAL A 12 -0.23 9.83 7.82
N ARG A 13 -1.49 9.73 7.38
CA ARG A 13 -2.63 9.30 8.21
C ARG A 13 -2.56 7.82 8.62
N VAL A 14 -1.83 7.02 7.85
CA VAL A 14 -1.63 5.58 8.05
C VAL A 14 -0.12 5.31 8.14
N PRO A 15 0.37 4.55 9.13
CA PRO A 15 1.80 4.28 9.25
C PRO A 15 2.37 3.61 7.99
N ARG A 16 3.51 4.10 7.50
CA ARG A 16 4.23 3.47 6.38
C ARG A 16 4.97 2.23 6.85
N ARG A 17 5.36 1.38 5.90
CA ARG A 17 6.15 0.16 6.12
C ARG A 17 7.35 0.35 7.07
N ASP A 18 8.05 1.47 6.95
CA ASP A 18 9.25 1.75 7.75
C ASP A 18 8.95 2.26 9.18
N ASN A 19 7.68 2.55 9.50
CA ASN A 19 7.26 3.00 10.84
C ASN A 19 7.06 1.83 11.84
N TYR A 20 7.10 0.57 11.39
CA TYR A 20 6.86 -0.59 12.24
C TYR A 20 8.16 -1.18 12.78
N GLU A 21 8.40 -1.09 14.10
CA GLU A 21 9.60 -1.61 14.78
C GLU A 21 9.74 -3.15 14.69
N LYS A 22 8.62 -3.88 14.77
CA LYS A 22 8.56 -5.33 14.59
C LYS A 22 7.67 -5.66 13.42
N ARG A 23 8.28 -6.16 12.35
CA ARG A 23 7.59 -6.57 11.13
C ARG A 23 6.96 -7.95 11.34
N SER A 24 5.64 -8.03 11.32
CA SER A 24 4.96 -9.31 11.13
C SER A 24 5.09 -9.72 9.65
N VAL A 25 5.51 -10.95 9.40
CA VAL A 25 5.42 -11.53 8.05
C VAL A 25 3.98 -11.97 7.87
N LEU A 26 3.25 -11.26 7.02
CA LEU A 26 1.85 -11.57 6.70
C LEU A 26 1.81 -12.39 5.40
N SER A 27 1.07 -13.49 5.42
CA SER A 27 0.70 -14.22 4.20
C SER A 27 -0.69 -13.78 3.76
N ALA A 28 -0.82 -13.43 2.49
CA ALA A 28 -2.10 -13.09 1.87
C ALA A 28 -2.31 -13.98 0.65
N THR A 29 -3.55 -14.43 0.45
CA THR A 29 -3.96 -15.10 -0.78
C THR A 29 -4.46 -14.05 -1.76
N ILE A 30 -3.82 -13.95 -2.92
CA ILE A 30 -4.17 -12.99 -3.96
C ILE A 30 -4.38 -13.71 -5.29
N HIS A 31 -5.19 -13.11 -6.17
CA HIS A 31 -5.41 -13.64 -7.51
C HIS A 31 -4.08 -13.72 -8.29
N PRO A 32 -3.84 -14.79 -9.07
CA PRO A 32 -2.57 -14.98 -9.78
C PRO A 32 -2.21 -13.81 -10.72
N ASP A 33 -3.19 -13.19 -11.37
CA ASP A 33 -2.94 -12.05 -12.26
C ASP A 33 -2.49 -10.79 -11.49
N ILE A 34 -3.00 -10.60 -10.28
CA ILE A 34 -2.58 -9.50 -9.40
C ILE A 34 -1.14 -9.77 -8.95
N LYS A 35 -0.83 -11.01 -8.55
CA LYS A 35 0.53 -11.41 -8.19
C LYS A 35 1.52 -11.14 -9.33
N ARG A 36 1.14 -11.46 -10.57
CA ARG A 36 1.97 -11.21 -11.75
C ARG A 36 2.21 -9.73 -11.96
N THR A 37 1.17 -8.91 -11.84
CA THR A 37 1.28 -7.44 -11.93
C THR A 37 2.22 -6.87 -10.87
N LEU A 38 2.13 -7.33 -9.62
CA LEU A 38 3.03 -6.90 -8.54
C LEU A 38 4.49 -7.28 -8.81
N ASN A 39 4.74 -8.47 -9.36
CA ASN A 39 6.08 -8.90 -9.78
C ASN A 39 6.61 -8.02 -10.92
N ASP A 40 5.80 -7.74 -11.94
CA ASP A 40 6.22 -6.90 -13.07
C ASP A 40 6.58 -5.47 -12.61
N ILE A 41 5.85 -4.93 -11.62
CA ILE A 41 6.18 -3.62 -11.01
C ILE A 41 7.48 -3.72 -10.19
N SER A 42 7.66 -4.80 -9.43
CA SER A 42 8.89 -5.08 -8.67
C SER A 42 10.12 -5.08 -9.58
N ASP A 43 10.06 -5.80 -10.70
CA ASP A 43 11.15 -5.91 -11.67
C ASP A 43 11.48 -4.56 -12.33
N ARG A 44 10.46 -3.74 -12.64
CA ARG A 44 10.65 -2.42 -13.26
C ARG A 44 11.21 -1.37 -12.31
N THR A 45 10.90 -1.48 -11.02
CA THR A 45 11.26 -0.46 -10.00
C THR A 45 12.50 -0.83 -9.19
N GLY A 46 12.90 -2.11 -9.19
CA GLY A 46 13.94 -2.63 -8.32
C GLY A 46 13.53 -2.72 -6.84
N MET A 47 12.26 -2.45 -6.52
CA MET A 47 11.68 -2.63 -5.18
C MET A 47 11.35 -4.11 -4.97
N ASN A 48 11.35 -4.59 -3.72
CA ASN A 48 10.88 -5.95 -3.45
C ASN A 48 9.35 -6.05 -3.57
N VAL A 49 8.84 -7.25 -3.87
CA VAL A 49 7.41 -7.50 -4.06
C VAL A 49 6.58 -7.06 -2.85
N SER A 50 7.09 -7.24 -1.62
CA SER A 50 6.40 -6.79 -0.41
C SER A 50 6.31 -5.26 -0.33
N GLN A 51 7.35 -4.52 -0.72
CA GLN A 51 7.34 -3.06 -0.76
C GLN A 51 6.35 -2.55 -1.80
N VAL A 52 6.34 -3.17 -2.99
CA VAL A 52 5.37 -2.83 -4.03
C VAL A 52 3.95 -3.11 -3.54
N ALA A 53 3.73 -4.28 -2.91
CA ALA A 53 2.45 -4.63 -2.32
C ALA A 53 2.04 -3.63 -1.23
N ASP A 54 2.95 -3.21 -0.35
CA ASP A 54 2.67 -2.25 0.71
C ASP A 54 2.24 -0.89 0.15
N GLU A 55 2.91 -0.38 -0.90
CA GLU A 55 2.54 0.89 -1.54
C GLU A 55 1.19 0.82 -2.27
N VAL A 56 0.94 -0.28 -2.99
CA VAL A 56 -0.34 -0.53 -3.69
C VAL A 56 -1.49 -0.74 -2.69
N LEU A 57 -1.26 -1.51 -1.62
CA LEU A 57 -2.24 -1.73 -0.56
C LEU A 57 -2.50 -0.44 0.21
N TYR A 58 -1.48 0.35 0.52
CA TYR A 58 -1.63 1.62 1.23
C TYR A 58 -2.58 2.56 0.49
N THR A 59 -2.36 2.73 -0.82
CA THR A 59 -3.21 3.58 -1.65
C THR A 59 -4.65 3.07 -1.71
N GLY A 60 -4.84 1.76 -1.94
CA GLY A 60 -6.17 1.15 -1.95
C GLY A 60 -6.90 1.24 -0.60
N LEU A 61 -6.21 1.04 0.52
CA LEU A 61 -6.79 1.15 1.86
C LEU A 61 -7.25 2.57 2.19
N VAL A 62 -6.48 3.58 1.77
CA VAL A 62 -6.88 4.98 1.90
C VAL A 62 -8.13 5.25 1.08
N GLU A 63 -8.19 4.80 -0.18
CA GLU A 63 -9.39 4.95 -1.00
C GLU A 63 -10.61 4.29 -0.35
N MET A 64 -10.46 3.07 0.17
CA MET A 64 -11.54 2.35 0.86
C MET A 64 -12.00 3.07 2.13
N GLN A 65 -11.09 3.67 2.90
CA GLN A 65 -11.46 4.43 4.11
C GLN A 65 -12.23 5.72 3.80
N GLU A 66 -12.01 6.31 2.62
CA GLU A 66 -12.73 7.51 2.18
C GLU A 66 -14.06 7.20 1.49
N LEU A 67 -14.34 5.93 1.17
CA LEU A 67 -15.65 5.53 0.64
C LEU A 67 -16.72 5.66 1.74
N PRO A 68 -17.93 6.13 1.40
CA PRO A 68 -19.04 6.10 2.35
C PRO A 68 -19.32 4.66 2.77
N GLU A 69 -19.65 4.45 4.04
CA GLU A 69 -20.08 3.13 4.52
C GLU A 69 -21.25 2.65 3.66
N LEU A 70 -21.19 1.38 3.24
CA LEU A 70 -22.27 0.77 2.49
C LEU A 70 -23.49 0.75 3.41
N ALA A 71 -24.52 1.52 3.06
CA ALA A 71 -25.83 1.40 3.69
C ALA A 71 -26.42 0.02 3.36
N GLU A 72 -26.90 -0.70 4.37
CA GLU A 72 -27.58 -2.00 4.24
C GLU A 72 -28.80 -1.96 3.31
#